data_AF-A0A353FH92-F1
#
_entry.id   AF-A0A353FH92-F1
#
_cell.length_a   1.000
_cell.length_b   1.000
_cell.length_c   1.000
_cell.angle_alpha   90.00
_cell.angle_beta   90.00
_cell.angle_gamma   90.00
#
_symmetry.space_group_name_H-M   'P 1'
#
loop_
_entity.id
_entity.type
_entity.pdbx_description
1 polymer ?
#
loop_
_entity_poly.entity_id
_entity_poly.type
_entity_poly.pdbx_seq_one_letter_code
_entity_poly.pdbx_strand_id
1 'polypeptide(L)'
;MKKYRPSLLEHEKQELKSLSKLNFSNYKETDVREEFLRPLVRILGYKKESQYSVSTEDGYKLHPFFLSVGRTRVELDYLCSIRKQYFWLIEAKPGKCKNPNNPPEIKAKEIEQAYFYSLHHEVNCPYFIVSNGWFTNLYSRDEIDAEGTPVLSIPHHEIADRFMELDGYVGATQILPFLKEKILQQIRKTLSAEIVVDRLSEFHDEVEKALASVKPKVRENLRPIVDQKPHIHQSLVDMIRDPEIKLFQIVSQLFDGPAPRYYLKQVSEEVSSRIMSDEVERAPSRSALFFSQLLLTDKTYSVSHNFYFNVLYFLLYLRGRGINAIYAFGKGRDPLDFDEALKGYLDLTLFHLKPNEVQRVLWLVERETEGFVKLFITLHKDSRDSIITNVELKKYFLEEINLVFNSGSGHAKVELVEKIMSHAMSSFYQKYTSKDGREFRVNLAKQELKSLRQRNKSAIESNKALYHQVNKELGDSWQTFEWGIIQDECADSLGRGICAVLNEFPDHCKELLTQDHKDRLRHLASLGNYSFAEELCTKLDLSWKKNLTDKERTEGLKALFEI
;
A
#
# COMPACT_ATOMS: atom_id res chain seq x y z
N MET A 1 0.89 12.92 17.66
CA MET A 1 0.64 12.34 16.30
C MET A 1 1.93 12.26 15.48
N LYS A 2 3.00 11.67 16.01
CA LYS A 2 4.35 11.77 15.41
C LYS A 2 4.48 10.92 14.13
N LYS A 3 5.32 11.36 13.20
CA LYS A 3 5.69 10.62 11.99
C LYS A 3 7.19 10.43 11.98
N TYR A 4 7.67 9.24 11.66
CA TYR A 4 9.08 8.96 11.49
C TYR A 4 9.63 9.76 10.30
N ARG A 5 10.71 10.51 10.53
CA ARG A 5 11.56 11.06 9.48
C ARG A 5 12.75 10.12 9.31
N PRO A 6 12.92 9.45 8.15
CA PRO A 6 14.12 8.67 7.87
C PRO A 6 15.37 9.52 8.01
N SER A 7 16.49 8.90 8.35
CA SER A 7 17.78 9.58 8.33
C SER A 7 18.05 10.15 6.94
N LEU A 8 18.68 11.33 6.91
CA LEU A 8 19.10 11.99 5.69
C LEU A 8 19.95 11.05 4.81
N LEU A 9 19.76 11.14 3.51
CA LEU A 9 20.56 10.44 2.51
C LEU A 9 21.99 10.99 2.53
N GLU A 10 22.96 10.18 2.09
CA GLU A 10 24.37 10.60 2.14
C GLU A 10 24.65 11.85 1.32
N HIS A 11 23.96 12.04 0.19
CA HIS A 11 24.09 13.26 -0.60
C HIS A 11 23.50 14.49 0.12
N GLU A 12 22.37 14.35 0.83
CA GLU A 12 21.77 15.42 1.63
C GLU A 12 22.70 15.82 2.79
N LYS A 13 23.32 14.83 3.45
CA LYS A 13 24.33 15.08 4.50
C LYS A 13 25.55 15.81 3.95
N GLN A 14 26.02 15.43 2.77
CA GLN A 14 27.15 16.10 2.09
C GLN A 14 26.80 17.52 1.71
N GLU A 15 25.59 17.75 1.19
CA GLU A 15 25.09 19.08 0.82
C GLU A 15 25.00 19.98 2.07
N LEU A 16 24.42 19.51 3.17
CA LEU A 16 24.40 20.25 4.44
C LEU A 16 25.81 20.59 4.97
N LYS A 17 26.76 19.65 4.86
CA LYS A 17 28.18 19.89 5.21
C LYS A 17 28.86 20.90 4.28
N SER A 18 28.39 21.04 3.04
CA SER A 18 28.86 22.07 2.12
C SER A 18 28.28 23.43 2.53
N LEU A 19 26.97 23.48 2.82
CA LEU A 19 26.30 24.69 3.29
C LEU A 19 26.92 25.25 4.57
N SER A 20 27.34 24.38 5.49
CA SER A 20 27.97 24.81 6.75
C SER A 20 29.36 25.44 6.59
N LYS A 21 29.96 25.37 5.40
CA LYS A 21 31.28 25.94 5.08
C LYS A 21 31.22 27.17 4.19
N LEU A 22 30.01 27.59 3.77
CA LEU A 22 29.85 28.76 2.92
C LEU A 22 30.26 30.05 3.65
N ASN A 23 30.84 30.99 2.91
CA ASN A 23 31.19 32.30 3.43
C ASN A 23 30.32 33.38 2.79
N PHE A 24 29.40 33.94 3.57
CA PHE A 24 28.39 34.88 3.10
C PHE A 24 28.85 36.34 3.06
N SER A 25 30.13 36.64 3.34
CA SER A 25 30.62 38.02 3.52
C SER A 25 30.41 38.93 2.31
N ASN A 26 30.28 38.34 1.11
CA ASN A 26 30.02 39.07 -0.14
C ASN A 26 28.66 38.76 -0.76
N TYR A 27 27.82 37.95 -0.10
CA TYR A 27 26.56 37.46 -0.66
C TYR A 27 25.48 38.54 -0.56
N LYS A 28 24.80 38.78 -1.69
CA LYS A 28 23.55 39.53 -1.74
C LYS A 28 22.40 38.62 -1.33
N GLU A 29 21.22 39.22 -1.16
CA GLU A 29 19.98 38.50 -0.84
C GLU A 29 19.70 37.37 -1.84
N THR A 30 19.84 37.65 -3.14
CA THR A 30 19.68 36.64 -4.20
C THR A 30 20.68 35.48 -4.06
N ASP A 31 21.93 35.76 -3.67
CA ASP A 31 22.94 34.72 -3.51
C ASP A 31 22.62 33.83 -2.30
N VAL A 32 22.19 34.42 -1.17
CA VAL A 32 21.72 33.68 0.01
C VAL A 32 20.51 32.81 -0.34
N ARG A 33 19.55 33.37 -1.09
CA ARG A 33 18.36 32.66 -1.56
C ARG A 33 18.72 31.45 -2.41
N GLU A 34 19.55 31.63 -3.44
CA GLU A 34 19.83 30.57 -4.43
C GLU A 34 20.86 29.54 -3.96
N GLU A 35 21.94 29.98 -3.30
CA GLU A 35 23.08 29.10 -2.96
C GLU A 35 22.94 28.45 -1.58
N PHE A 36 22.10 28.99 -0.69
CA PHE A 36 21.92 28.46 0.67
C PHE A 36 20.49 28.00 0.95
N LEU A 37 19.51 28.89 0.81
CA LEU A 37 18.12 28.58 1.15
C LEU A 37 17.48 27.58 0.19
N ARG A 38 17.73 27.68 -1.12
CA ARG A 38 17.18 26.73 -2.10
C ARG A 38 17.62 25.28 -1.82
N PRO A 39 18.92 24.97 -1.64
CA PRO A 39 19.36 23.66 -1.16
C PRO A 39 18.67 23.22 0.13
N LEU A 40 18.61 24.09 1.14
CA LEU A 40 17.99 23.78 2.42
C LEU A 40 16.50 23.41 2.30
N VAL A 41 15.74 24.17 1.50
CA VAL A 41 14.32 23.92 1.22
C VAL A 41 14.11 22.59 0.48
N ARG A 42 15.03 22.22 -0.42
CA ARG A 42 15.00 20.91 -1.10
C ARG A 42 15.19 19.76 -0.13
N ILE A 43 16.16 19.86 0.80
CA ILE A 43 16.44 18.83 1.81
C ILE A 43 15.29 18.72 2.83
N LEU A 44 14.59 19.83 3.13
CA LEU A 44 13.34 19.83 3.89
C LEU A 44 12.18 19.13 3.16
N GLY A 45 12.36 18.77 1.89
CA GLY A 45 11.42 17.97 1.10
C GLY A 45 10.47 18.77 0.22
N TYR A 46 10.72 20.06 0.00
CA TYR A 46 9.87 20.91 -0.84
C TYR A 46 10.41 21.03 -2.27
N LYS A 47 9.51 20.92 -3.25
CA LYS A 47 9.83 21.02 -4.67
C LYS A 47 8.68 21.69 -5.43
N LYS A 48 9.00 22.66 -6.29
CA LYS A 48 8.02 23.34 -7.15
C LYS A 48 7.16 22.32 -7.91
N GLU A 49 5.86 22.59 -8.00
CA GLU A 49 4.87 21.77 -8.70
C GLU A 49 4.71 20.34 -8.15
N SER A 50 5.15 20.09 -6.91
CA SER A 50 4.90 18.84 -6.20
C SER A 50 3.76 18.97 -5.18
N GLN A 51 3.41 17.87 -4.51
CA GLN A 51 2.43 17.90 -3.40
C GLN A 51 2.93 18.71 -2.20
N TYR A 52 4.26 18.80 -2.03
CA TYR A 52 4.95 19.65 -1.08
C TYR A 52 5.62 20.79 -1.86
N SER A 53 4.79 21.71 -2.34
CA SER A 53 5.25 22.74 -3.27
C SER A 53 5.89 23.91 -2.55
N VAL A 54 6.86 24.52 -3.20
CA VAL A 54 7.34 25.86 -2.86
C VAL A 54 7.01 26.80 -4.01
N SER A 55 6.37 27.91 -3.67
CA SER A 55 6.17 29.06 -4.54
C SER A 55 7.30 30.06 -4.30
N THR A 56 7.82 30.62 -5.38
CA THR A 56 8.80 31.72 -5.39
C THR A 56 8.18 32.86 -6.16
N GLU A 57 8.29 34.10 -5.67
CA GLU A 57 7.92 35.31 -6.43
C GLU A 57 6.39 35.47 -6.68
N ASP A 58 5.54 34.86 -5.86
CA ASP A 58 4.09 35.10 -5.86
C ASP A 58 3.77 36.47 -5.22
N GLY A 59 3.16 37.37 -5.99
CA GLY A 59 2.83 38.73 -5.58
C GLY A 59 1.42 38.89 -5.03
N TYR A 60 1.24 39.12 -3.73
CA TYR A 60 -0.08 39.39 -3.11
C TYR A 60 -0.33 40.88 -2.93
N LYS A 61 -1.58 41.34 -3.02
CA LYS A 61 -1.91 42.76 -2.76
C LYS A 61 -1.82 43.04 -1.27
N LEU A 62 -1.03 44.04 -0.85
CA LEU A 62 -1.00 44.43 0.56
C LEU A 62 -2.37 44.93 1.03
N HIS A 63 -2.79 44.47 2.21
CA HIS A 63 -3.98 45.00 2.86
C HIS A 63 -3.74 46.46 3.30
N PRO A 64 -4.72 47.39 3.18
CA PRO A 64 -4.52 48.83 3.41
C PRO A 64 -4.00 49.23 4.80
N PHE A 65 -4.20 48.38 5.81
CA PHE A 65 -3.71 48.63 7.18
C PHE A 65 -2.23 48.27 7.40
N PHE A 66 -1.55 47.64 6.43
CA PHE A 66 -0.10 47.43 6.50
C PHE A 66 0.61 48.68 5.96
N LEU A 67 1.03 49.55 6.88
CA LEU A 67 1.74 50.78 6.57
C LEU A 67 3.20 50.49 6.20
N SER A 68 3.46 50.27 4.91
CA SER A 68 4.79 50.49 4.33
C SER A 68 4.66 51.49 3.19
N VAL A 69 5.15 52.72 3.42
CA VAL A 69 5.16 53.80 2.43
C VAL A 69 5.76 53.30 1.12
N GLY A 70 4.93 53.15 0.09
CA GLY A 70 5.36 52.93 -1.30
C GLY A 70 5.33 51.50 -1.88
N ARG A 71 4.98 50.45 -1.11
CA ARG A 71 4.82 49.08 -1.66
C ARG A 71 3.35 48.66 -1.74
N THR A 72 2.91 48.17 -2.90
CA THR A 72 1.54 47.71 -3.17
C THR A 72 1.42 46.19 -3.25
N ARG A 73 2.56 45.47 -3.28
CA ARG A 73 2.64 44.00 -3.35
C ARG A 73 3.58 43.40 -2.31
N VAL A 74 3.22 42.22 -1.82
CA VAL A 74 4.05 41.32 -1.02
C VAL A 74 4.81 40.42 -1.99
N GLU A 75 6.14 40.49 -1.98
CA GLU A 75 7.01 39.58 -2.73
C GLU A 75 7.76 38.72 -1.68
N LEU A 76 7.49 37.42 -1.66
CA LEU A 76 8.10 36.46 -0.75
C LEU A 76 9.17 35.64 -1.48
N ASP A 77 10.29 35.37 -0.81
CA ASP A 77 11.34 34.51 -1.37
C ASP A 77 10.87 33.07 -1.51
N TYR A 78 10.32 32.50 -0.43
CA TYR A 78 9.72 31.18 -0.46
C TYR A 78 8.42 31.15 0.34
N LEU A 79 7.38 30.61 -0.30
CA LEU A 79 6.11 30.28 0.34
C LEU A 79 5.85 28.79 0.19
N CYS A 80 5.89 28.06 1.30
CA CYS A 80 5.82 26.61 1.30
C CYS A 80 4.39 26.13 1.55
N SER A 81 3.93 25.23 0.68
CA SER A 81 2.58 24.68 0.72
C SER A 81 2.58 23.15 0.74
N ILE A 82 1.54 22.60 1.36
CA ILE A 82 1.20 21.18 1.25
C ILE A 82 -0.17 21.13 0.62
N ARG A 83 -0.27 20.53 -0.58
CA ARG A 83 -1.53 20.39 -1.34
C ARG A 83 -2.26 21.73 -1.50
N LYS A 84 -1.51 22.78 -1.85
CA LYS A 84 -1.97 24.16 -2.06
C LYS A 84 -2.46 24.90 -0.81
N GLN A 85 -2.16 24.39 0.39
CA GLN A 85 -2.35 25.13 1.64
C GLN A 85 -1.00 25.59 2.19
N TYR A 86 -0.88 26.86 2.55
CA TYR A 86 0.36 27.44 3.08
C TYR A 86 0.51 27.19 4.56
N PHE A 87 1.74 26.90 5.00
CA PHE A 87 2.03 26.60 6.40
C PHE A 87 3.24 27.36 6.94
N TRP A 88 4.17 27.76 6.07
CA TRP A 88 5.30 28.58 6.46
C TRP A 88 5.92 29.31 5.26
N LEU A 89 6.69 30.35 5.55
CA LEU A 89 7.38 31.17 4.57
C LEU A 89 8.84 31.43 4.96
N ILE A 90 9.65 31.89 4.01
CA ILE A 90 11.03 32.34 4.22
C ILE A 90 11.21 33.73 3.63
N GLU A 91 11.91 34.57 4.38
CA GLU A 91 12.45 35.85 3.93
C GLU A 91 13.98 35.80 4.00
N ALA A 92 14.63 35.98 2.85
CA ALA A 92 16.08 36.07 2.73
C ALA A 92 16.55 37.50 3.01
N LYS A 93 17.77 37.62 3.54
CA LYS A 93 18.45 38.89 3.78
C LYS A 93 19.91 38.81 3.32
N PRO A 94 20.55 39.94 3.00
CA PRO A 94 21.93 39.94 2.55
C PRO A 94 22.89 39.50 3.67
N GLY A 95 23.79 38.58 3.34
CA GLY A 95 24.83 38.10 4.27
C GLY A 95 26.06 39.00 4.34
N LYS A 96 26.14 40.05 3.51
CA LYS A 96 27.32 40.92 3.39
C LYS A 96 27.77 41.45 4.76
N CYS A 97 29.02 41.13 5.14
CA CYS A 97 29.59 41.54 6.41
C CYS A 97 31.07 41.96 6.25
N LYS A 98 31.55 42.81 7.17
CA LYS A 98 32.96 43.25 7.20
C LYS A 98 33.86 42.27 7.94
N ASN A 99 33.30 41.55 8.91
CA ASN A 99 34.02 40.58 9.72
C ASN A 99 33.23 39.25 9.77
N PRO A 100 33.66 38.22 9.03
CA PRO A 100 33.01 36.91 9.04
C PRO A 100 33.00 36.24 10.42
N ASN A 101 33.95 36.57 11.30
CA ASN A 101 34.02 36.02 12.65
C ASN A 101 33.02 36.67 13.62
N ASN A 102 32.38 37.78 13.22
CA ASN A 102 31.30 38.42 13.95
C ASN A 102 30.22 38.86 12.95
N PRO A 103 29.44 37.90 12.41
CA PRO A 103 28.46 38.18 11.38
C PRO A 103 27.31 39.05 11.93
N PRO A 104 26.63 39.82 11.06
CA PRO A 104 25.52 40.65 11.47
C PRO A 104 24.35 39.79 11.96
N GLU A 105 23.75 40.19 13.07
CA GLU A 105 22.48 39.65 13.53
C GLU A 105 21.33 40.13 12.63
N ILE A 106 20.26 39.34 12.59
CA ILE A 106 19.02 39.68 11.90
C ILE A 106 18.32 40.78 12.69
N LYS A 107 17.95 41.87 12.01
CA LYS A 107 17.40 43.07 12.66
C LYS A 107 15.89 42.94 12.89
N ALA A 108 15.38 43.59 13.93
CA ALA A 108 13.94 43.63 14.25
C ALA A 108 13.07 44.02 13.03
N LYS A 109 13.48 45.02 12.23
CA LYS A 109 12.76 45.42 11.02
C LYS A 109 12.64 44.32 9.96
N GLU A 110 13.62 43.42 9.88
CA GLU A 110 13.61 42.29 8.95
C GLU A 110 12.65 41.20 9.44
N ILE A 111 12.56 41.01 10.76
CA ILE A 111 11.60 40.12 11.43
C ILE A 111 10.17 40.65 11.25
N GLU A 112 9.95 41.94 11.50
CA GLU A 112 8.64 42.61 11.33
C GLU A 112 8.07 42.40 9.93
N GLN A 113 8.92 42.52 8.89
CA GLN A 113 8.50 42.32 7.51
C GLN A 113 7.92 40.91 7.29
N ALA A 114 8.67 39.87 7.69
CA ALA A 114 8.24 38.48 7.53
C ALA A 114 7.02 38.15 8.42
N TYR A 115 6.96 38.72 9.63
CA TYR A 115 5.82 38.59 10.54
C TYR A 115 4.54 39.16 9.91
N PHE A 116 4.58 40.36 9.33
CA PHE A 116 3.42 40.95 8.67
C PHE A 116 2.97 40.13 7.46
N TYR A 117 3.89 39.57 6.69
CA TYR A 117 3.52 38.67 5.59
C TYR A 117 2.84 37.39 6.10
N SER A 118 3.28 36.83 7.23
CA SER A 118 2.64 35.66 7.82
C SER A 118 1.18 35.89 8.27
N LEU A 119 0.81 37.15 8.54
CA LEU A 119 -0.54 37.58 8.92
C LEU A 119 -1.46 37.84 7.72
N HIS A 120 -0.93 37.91 6.50
CA HIS A 120 -1.74 38.20 5.33
C HIS A 120 -2.80 37.11 5.11
N HIS A 121 -4.07 37.46 4.89
CA HIS A 121 -5.17 36.49 4.86
C HIS A 121 -5.03 35.38 3.80
N GLU A 122 -4.36 35.67 2.68
CA GLU A 122 -4.06 34.68 1.62
C GLU A 122 -2.83 33.82 1.92
N VAL A 123 -1.94 34.28 2.80
CA VAL A 123 -0.69 33.58 3.19
C VAL A 123 -0.92 32.79 4.47
N ASN A 124 -1.36 33.46 5.54
CA ASN A 124 -1.79 32.90 6.83
C ASN A 124 -0.91 31.76 7.34
N CYS A 125 0.40 32.01 7.42
CA CYS A 125 1.38 31.03 7.84
C CYS A 125 1.58 31.07 9.36
N PRO A 126 1.44 29.95 10.10
CA PRO A 126 1.76 29.90 11.52
C PRO A 126 3.26 30.06 11.84
N TYR A 127 4.15 29.75 10.88
CA TYR A 127 5.60 29.87 11.05
C TYR A 127 6.23 30.67 9.92
N PHE A 128 7.36 31.32 10.21
CA PHE A 128 8.19 31.96 9.19
C PHE A 128 9.66 31.88 9.57
N ILE A 129 10.53 31.88 8.56
CA ILE A 129 11.99 31.91 8.73
C ILE A 129 12.54 33.22 8.17
N VAL A 130 13.47 33.81 8.89
CA VAL A 130 14.32 34.89 8.38
C VAL A 130 15.75 34.39 8.38
N SER A 131 16.44 34.54 7.25
CA SER A 131 17.84 34.10 7.14
C SER A 131 18.69 35.07 6.32
N ASN A 132 19.87 35.39 6.85
CA ASN A 132 20.89 36.16 6.14
C ASN A 132 22.07 35.29 5.67
N GLY A 133 21.88 33.96 5.62
CA GLY A 133 22.93 32.99 5.35
C GLY A 133 23.74 32.63 6.59
N TRP A 134 24.13 33.59 7.44
CA TRP A 134 24.87 33.33 8.68
C TRP A 134 24.03 32.69 9.77
N PHE A 135 22.77 33.11 9.88
CA PHE A 135 21.78 32.59 10.82
C PHE A 135 20.51 32.17 10.07
N THR A 136 19.92 31.07 10.52
CA THR A 136 18.58 30.61 10.13
C THR A 136 17.69 30.69 11.36
N ASN A 137 16.82 31.70 11.43
CA ASN A 137 15.94 31.95 12.55
C ASN A 137 14.50 31.57 12.18
N LEU A 138 13.92 30.63 12.91
CA LEU A 138 12.52 30.21 12.81
C LEU A 138 11.70 30.90 13.89
N TYR A 139 10.56 31.44 13.50
CA TYR A 139 9.61 32.14 14.36
C TYR A 139 8.23 31.49 14.29
N SER A 140 7.53 31.51 15.43
CA SER A 140 6.10 31.25 15.52
C SER A 140 5.37 32.58 15.50
N ARG A 141 4.43 32.75 14.56
CA ARG A 141 3.62 33.97 14.48
C ARG A 141 2.84 34.21 15.77
N ASP A 142 2.34 33.15 16.39
CA ASP A 142 1.43 33.26 17.53
C ASP A 142 2.17 33.34 18.89
N GLU A 143 3.50 33.11 18.90
CA GLU A 143 4.31 33.04 20.14
C GLU A 143 5.49 34.03 20.14
N ILE A 144 5.54 34.98 19.19
CA ILE A 144 6.61 35.99 19.16
C ILE A 144 6.47 36.97 20.34
N ASP A 145 7.57 37.15 21.08
CA ASP A 145 7.64 38.10 22.20
C ASP A 145 8.00 39.52 21.73
N ALA A 146 8.05 40.48 22.66
CA ALA A 146 8.35 41.88 22.33
C ALA A 146 9.78 42.06 21.79
N GLU A 147 10.67 41.14 22.16
CA GLU A 147 12.07 41.12 21.80
C GLU A 147 12.32 40.46 20.42
N GLY A 148 11.32 39.76 19.87
CA GLY A 148 11.43 39.06 18.61
C GLY A 148 12.33 37.83 18.70
N THR A 149 12.23 37.07 19.79
CA THR A 149 13.04 35.88 20.03
C THR A 149 12.62 34.74 19.09
N PRO A 150 13.56 34.11 18.35
CA PRO A 150 13.25 32.96 17.51
C PRO A 150 12.96 31.72 18.35
N VAL A 151 12.01 30.90 17.88
CA VAL A 151 11.75 29.56 18.45
C VAL A 151 12.95 28.64 18.25
N LEU A 152 13.66 28.82 17.13
CA LEU A 152 14.89 28.10 16.81
C LEU A 152 15.82 29.02 16.03
N SER A 153 17.06 29.18 16.50
CA SER A 153 18.12 29.88 15.80
C SER A 153 19.28 28.91 15.57
N ILE A 154 19.68 28.74 14.31
CA ILE A 154 20.79 27.88 13.91
C ILE A 154 21.83 28.73 13.18
N PRO A 155 23.04 28.88 13.75
CA PRO A 155 24.19 29.38 13.01
C PRO A 155 24.52 28.47 11.83
N HIS A 156 24.88 29.03 10.68
CA HIS A 156 25.12 28.25 9.46
C HIS A 156 26.14 27.12 9.63
N HIS A 157 27.19 27.33 10.42
CA HIS A 157 28.23 26.32 10.67
C HIS A 157 27.71 25.10 11.45
N GLU A 158 26.59 25.23 12.16
CA GLU A 158 25.91 24.15 12.88
C GLU A 158 24.76 23.52 12.07
N ILE A 159 24.42 24.05 10.88
CA ILE A 159 23.22 23.62 10.14
C ILE A 159 23.26 22.13 9.82
N ALA A 160 24.44 21.54 9.58
CA ALA A 160 24.58 20.12 9.30
C ALA A 160 24.26 19.24 10.51
N ASP A 161 24.58 19.69 11.71
CA ASP A 161 24.39 18.92 12.95
C ASP A 161 22.98 19.13 13.52
N ARG A 162 22.42 20.33 13.34
CA ARG A 162 21.14 20.75 13.93
C ARG A 162 19.98 20.79 12.94
N PHE A 163 20.19 20.36 11.69
CA PHE A 163 19.14 20.34 10.65
C PHE A 163 17.86 19.65 11.10
N MET A 164 17.97 18.54 11.84
CA MET A 164 16.82 17.76 12.28
C MET A 164 15.92 18.52 13.28
N GLU A 165 16.46 19.52 14.00
CA GLU A 165 15.65 20.44 14.81
C GLU A 165 14.72 21.23 13.88
N LEU A 166 15.25 21.80 12.79
CA LEU A 166 14.50 22.57 11.80
C LEU A 166 13.46 21.71 11.05
N ASP A 167 13.85 20.52 10.59
CA ASP A 167 12.94 19.56 9.92
C ASP A 167 11.76 19.18 10.81
N GLY A 168 11.97 19.05 12.13
CA GLY A 168 10.91 18.76 13.09
C GLY A 168 9.79 19.80 13.17
N TYR A 169 10.06 21.06 12.80
CA TYR A 169 9.06 22.13 12.76
C TYR A 169 8.44 22.28 11.36
N VAL A 170 9.29 22.42 10.35
CA VAL A 170 8.88 22.87 9.01
C VAL A 170 9.16 21.88 7.88
N GLY A 171 9.71 20.70 8.18
CA GLY A 171 9.94 19.65 7.19
C GLY A 171 8.63 19.20 6.54
N ALA A 172 8.67 18.90 5.24
CA ALA A 172 7.50 18.59 4.41
C ALA A 172 6.63 17.47 4.99
N THR A 173 7.26 16.47 5.62
CA THR A 173 6.56 15.33 6.23
C THR A 173 6.18 15.54 7.71
N GLN A 174 6.74 16.56 8.37
CA GLN A 174 6.66 16.75 9.82
C GLN A 174 5.71 17.88 10.23
N ILE A 175 5.55 18.92 9.41
CA ILE A 175 4.77 20.11 9.79
C ILE A 175 3.29 19.81 10.09
N LEU A 176 2.63 18.92 9.34
CA LEU A 176 1.24 18.53 9.64
C LEU A 176 1.10 17.76 10.96
N PRO A 177 1.87 16.68 11.23
CA PRO A 177 1.99 16.07 12.55
C PRO A 177 2.18 17.08 13.69
N PHE A 178 3.13 18.00 13.50
CA PHE A 178 3.51 18.99 14.50
C PHE A 178 2.38 20.00 14.79
N LEU A 179 1.76 20.56 13.75
CA LEU A 179 0.64 21.49 13.89
C LEU A 179 -0.57 20.83 14.57
N LYS A 180 -0.87 19.57 14.24
CA LYS A 180 -1.97 18.84 14.90
C LYS A 180 -1.70 18.65 16.40
N GLU A 181 -0.45 18.37 16.78
CA GLU A 181 -0.06 18.30 18.19
C GLU A 181 -0.23 19.66 18.89
N LYS A 182 0.18 20.77 18.24
CA LYS A 182 -0.04 22.14 18.75
C LYS A 182 -1.53 22.45 18.93
N ILE A 183 -2.39 22.09 17.98
CA ILE A 183 -3.85 22.24 18.10
C ILE A 183 -4.37 21.47 19.32
N LEU A 184 -3.95 20.22 19.51
CA LEU A 184 -4.37 19.43 20.68
C LEU A 184 -3.91 20.05 22.00
N GLN A 185 -2.71 20.63 22.05
CA GLN A 185 -2.22 21.37 23.22
C GLN A 185 -3.05 22.63 23.48
N GLN A 186 -3.40 23.39 22.45
CA GLN A 186 -4.27 24.56 22.57
C GLN A 186 -5.68 24.19 23.05
N ILE A 187 -6.27 23.12 22.49
CA ILE A 187 -7.55 22.57 22.96
C ILE A 187 -7.46 22.24 24.44
N ARG A 188 -6.43 21.49 24.88
CA ARG A 188 -6.23 21.16 26.29
C ARG A 188 -6.11 22.40 27.16
N LYS A 189 -5.29 23.38 26.75
CA LYS A 189 -5.08 24.62 27.50
C LYS A 189 -6.38 25.40 27.67
N THR A 190 -7.14 25.58 26.59
CA THR A 190 -8.38 26.34 26.57
C THR A 190 -9.47 25.64 27.38
N LEU A 191 -9.71 24.35 27.15
CA LEU A 191 -10.77 23.60 27.84
C LEU A 191 -10.47 23.37 29.32
N SER A 192 -9.20 23.42 29.75
CA SER A 192 -8.85 23.34 31.18
C SER A 192 -9.34 24.54 31.99
N ALA A 193 -9.69 25.65 31.33
CA ALA A 193 -10.28 26.82 31.98
C ALA A 193 -11.82 26.76 32.08
N GLU A 194 -12.46 25.75 31.47
CA GLU A 194 -13.91 25.59 31.48
C GLU A 194 -14.41 25.11 32.85
N ILE A 195 -15.59 25.60 33.24
CA ILE A 195 -16.22 25.26 34.54
C ILE A 195 -17.38 24.29 34.34
N VAL A 196 -18.03 24.32 33.17
CA VAL A 196 -19.19 23.48 32.85
C VAL A 196 -18.76 22.26 32.03
N VAL A 197 -18.89 21.07 32.60
CA VAL A 197 -18.48 19.81 31.95
C VAL A 197 -19.28 19.54 30.66
N ASP A 198 -20.56 19.89 30.62
CA ASP A 198 -21.41 19.64 29.43
C ASP A 198 -20.93 20.40 28.17
N ARG A 199 -20.23 21.52 28.34
CA ARG A 199 -19.62 22.26 27.22
C ARG A 199 -18.51 21.49 26.52
N LEU A 200 -17.91 20.50 27.19
CA LEU A 200 -16.95 19.60 26.55
C LEU A 200 -17.62 18.74 25.47
N SER A 201 -18.84 18.29 25.72
CA SER A 201 -19.64 17.53 24.75
C SER A 201 -20.07 18.42 23.58
N GLU A 202 -20.50 19.66 23.85
CA GLU A 202 -20.81 20.64 22.79
C GLU A 202 -19.58 20.89 21.88
N PHE A 203 -18.39 21.07 22.47
CA PHE A 203 -17.15 21.22 21.72
C PHE A 203 -16.81 19.98 20.89
N HIS A 204 -16.97 18.78 21.45
CA HIS A 204 -16.77 17.53 20.71
C HIS A 204 -17.64 17.46 19.46
N ASP A 205 -18.91 17.79 19.57
CA ASP A 205 -19.85 17.76 18.44
C ASP A 205 -19.47 18.77 17.35
N GLU A 206 -19.02 19.96 17.73
CA GLU A 206 -18.51 20.95 16.77
C GLU A 206 -17.21 20.50 16.09
N VAL A 207 -16.30 19.82 16.80
CA VAL A 207 -15.11 19.21 16.21
C VAL A 207 -15.50 18.13 15.21
N GLU A 208 -16.44 17.24 15.53
CA GLU A 208 -16.92 16.21 14.61
C GLU A 208 -17.56 16.82 13.35
N LYS A 209 -18.35 17.89 13.49
CA LYS A 209 -18.89 18.65 12.35
C LYS A 209 -17.78 19.25 11.48
N ALA A 210 -16.74 19.84 12.08
CA ALA A 210 -15.60 20.38 11.36
C ALA A 210 -14.80 19.27 10.63
N LEU A 211 -14.61 18.12 11.26
CA LEU A 211 -13.98 16.96 10.60
C LEU A 211 -14.83 16.47 9.44
N ALA A 212 -16.16 16.40 9.61
CA ALA A 212 -17.09 15.99 8.56
C ALA A 212 -17.06 16.92 7.33
N SER A 213 -16.95 18.24 7.53
CA SER A 213 -16.88 19.21 6.44
C SER A 213 -15.56 19.17 5.66
N VAL A 214 -14.46 18.74 6.30
CA VAL A 214 -13.13 18.62 5.66
C VAL A 214 -12.94 17.28 4.94
N LYS A 215 -13.64 16.21 5.34
CA LYS A 215 -13.55 14.87 4.71
C LYS A 215 -13.63 14.87 3.17
N PRO A 216 -14.56 15.61 2.51
CA PRO A 216 -14.61 15.68 1.04
C PRO A 216 -13.32 16.22 0.43
N LYS A 217 -12.72 17.26 1.02
CA LYS A 217 -11.48 17.84 0.51
C LYS A 217 -10.30 16.90 0.66
N VAL A 218 -10.22 16.15 1.76
CA VAL A 218 -9.20 15.09 1.94
C VAL A 218 -9.34 14.00 0.88
N ARG A 219 -10.58 13.60 0.55
CA ARG A 219 -10.84 12.65 -0.55
C ARG A 219 -10.47 13.20 -1.92
N GLU A 220 -10.72 14.48 -2.19
CA GLU A 220 -10.29 15.15 -3.43
C GLU A 220 -8.76 15.15 -3.56
N ASN A 221 -8.05 15.52 -2.49
CA ASN A 221 -6.59 15.49 -2.41
C ASN A 221 -6.01 14.09 -2.65
N LEU A 222 -6.78 13.03 -2.36
CA LEU A 222 -6.36 11.65 -2.55
C LEU A 222 -6.40 11.20 -4.02
N ARG A 223 -7.36 11.69 -4.82
CA ARG A 223 -7.58 11.25 -6.21
C ARG A 223 -6.30 11.26 -7.07
N PRO A 224 -5.54 12.37 -7.19
CA PRO A 224 -4.34 12.39 -8.03
C PRO A 224 -3.24 11.43 -7.55
N ILE A 225 -3.23 11.08 -6.27
CA ILE A 225 -2.27 10.13 -5.68
C ILE A 225 -2.63 8.69 -6.06
N VAL A 226 -3.93 8.36 -6.07
CA VAL A 226 -4.42 7.04 -6.49
C VAL A 226 -4.17 6.80 -7.98
N ASP A 227 -4.31 7.84 -8.81
CA ASP A 227 -4.17 7.74 -10.27
C ASP A 227 -2.69 7.60 -10.72
N GLN A 228 -1.72 8.04 -9.91
CA GLN A 228 -0.28 8.03 -10.21
C GLN A 228 0.44 6.77 -9.67
N LYS A 229 -0.23 5.61 -9.68
CA LYS A 229 0.17 4.39 -8.95
C LYS A 229 1.27 3.44 -9.52
N PRO A 230 2.19 3.78 -10.46
CA PRO A 230 3.25 2.83 -10.83
C PRO A 230 4.32 2.55 -9.77
N HIS A 231 4.53 3.42 -8.78
CA HIS A 231 5.79 3.40 -8.00
C HIS A 231 5.90 2.37 -6.87
N ILE A 232 4.80 1.79 -6.37
CA ILE A 232 4.85 0.81 -5.25
C ILE A 232 5.34 -0.57 -5.73
N HIS A 233 5.17 -0.89 -7.02
CA HIS A 233 5.57 -2.18 -7.61
C HIS A 233 6.87 -2.12 -8.42
N GLN A 234 7.52 -0.96 -8.45
CA GLN A 234 8.74 -0.72 -9.23
C GLN A 234 9.83 -1.74 -8.87
N SER A 235 9.99 -2.08 -7.58
CA SER A 235 11.02 -3.04 -7.13
C SER A 235 10.89 -4.44 -7.71
N LEU A 236 9.67 -4.95 -7.92
CA LEU A 236 9.46 -6.27 -8.52
C LEU A 236 9.56 -6.20 -10.05
N VAL A 237 9.10 -5.11 -10.67
CA VAL A 237 9.29 -4.88 -12.11
C VAL A 237 10.78 -4.79 -12.44
N ASP A 238 11.54 -4.06 -11.62
CA ASP A 238 12.99 -3.97 -11.73
C ASP A 238 13.64 -5.36 -11.53
N MET A 239 13.11 -6.17 -10.61
CA MET A 239 13.53 -7.57 -10.42
C MET A 239 13.25 -8.46 -11.65
N ILE A 240 12.10 -8.30 -12.30
CA ILE A 240 11.75 -9.03 -13.54
C ILE A 240 12.67 -8.59 -14.69
N ARG A 241 13.05 -7.31 -14.73
CA ARG A 241 13.92 -6.74 -15.77
C ARG A 241 15.40 -7.05 -15.55
N ASP A 242 15.80 -7.40 -14.33
CA ASP A 242 17.18 -7.78 -14.02
C ASP A 242 17.57 -9.10 -14.73
N PRO A 243 18.56 -9.08 -15.65
CA PRO A 243 18.98 -10.25 -16.38
C PRO A 243 19.65 -11.33 -15.49
N GLU A 244 20.20 -10.95 -14.33
CA GLU A 244 20.85 -11.90 -13.40
C GLU A 244 19.84 -12.76 -12.64
N ILE A 245 18.62 -12.24 -12.44
CA ILE A 245 17.55 -12.94 -11.73
C ILE A 245 16.82 -13.86 -12.70
N LYS A 246 16.80 -15.17 -12.44
CA LYS A 246 16.17 -16.13 -13.35
C LYS A 246 14.68 -16.26 -13.03
N LEU A 247 13.81 -16.23 -14.03
CA LEU A 247 12.34 -16.24 -13.83
C LEU A 247 11.86 -17.42 -12.97
N PHE A 248 12.44 -18.62 -13.13
CA PHE A 248 12.10 -19.80 -12.32
C PHE A 248 12.46 -19.67 -10.83
N GLN A 249 13.25 -18.67 -10.42
CA GLN A 249 13.59 -18.43 -9.01
C GLN A 249 12.57 -17.56 -8.30
N ILE A 250 11.70 -16.87 -9.04
CA ILE A 250 10.77 -15.87 -8.50
C ILE A 250 9.29 -16.22 -8.77
N VAL A 251 8.98 -17.40 -9.32
CA VAL A 251 7.60 -17.82 -9.66
C VAL A 251 6.62 -17.65 -8.49
N SER A 252 6.99 -18.07 -7.28
CA SER A 252 6.14 -17.89 -6.10
C SER A 252 5.93 -16.41 -5.74
N GLN A 253 6.96 -15.58 -5.86
CA GLN A 253 6.87 -14.14 -5.60
C GLN A 253 5.96 -13.43 -6.61
N LEU A 254 5.93 -13.93 -7.85
CA LEU A 254 5.10 -13.37 -8.92
C LEU A 254 3.62 -13.77 -8.79
N PHE A 255 3.34 -15.03 -8.45
CA PHE A 255 2.00 -15.59 -8.62
C PHE A 255 1.33 -16.08 -7.34
N ASP A 256 2.04 -16.33 -6.24
CA ASP A 256 1.46 -16.98 -5.06
C ASP A 256 0.67 -16.02 -4.13
N GLY A 257 0.91 -14.71 -4.25
CA GLY A 257 0.25 -13.68 -3.43
C GLY A 257 -1.07 -13.16 -4.00
N PRO A 258 -1.89 -12.48 -3.19
CA PRO A 258 -3.06 -11.76 -3.69
C PRO A 258 -2.61 -10.59 -4.55
N ALA A 259 -3.08 -10.57 -5.80
CA ALA A 259 -2.57 -9.69 -6.83
C ALA A 259 -3.75 -8.97 -7.52
N PRO A 260 -3.87 -7.64 -7.40
CA PRO A 260 -4.86 -6.88 -8.15
C PRO A 260 -4.67 -7.07 -9.67
N ARG A 261 -5.77 -6.98 -10.45
CA ARG A 261 -5.72 -7.23 -11.91
C ARG A 261 -4.76 -6.31 -12.67
N TYR A 262 -4.68 -5.04 -12.32
CA TYR A 262 -3.73 -4.12 -12.96
C TYR A 262 -2.27 -4.54 -12.71
N TYR A 263 -1.98 -5.06 -11.52
CA TYR A 263 -0.65 -5.54 -11.15
C TYR A 263 -0.33 -6.86 -11.88
N LEU A 264 -1.28 -7.80 -11.94
CA LEU A 264 -1.11 -9.02 -12.73
C LEU A 264 -0.89 -8.73 -14.21
N LYS A 265 -1.59 -7.74 -14.77
CA LYS A 265 -1.37 -7.30 -16.14
C LYS A 265 0.05 -6.80 -16.36
N GLN A 266 0.55 -5.93 -15.47
CA GLN A 266 1.91 -5.40 -15.53
C GLN A 266 2.96 -6.52 -15.39
N VAL A 267 2.80 -7.42 -14.43
CA VAL A 267 3.69 -8.58 -14.27
C VAL A 267 3.66 -9.47 -15.53
N SER A 268 2.47 -9.72 -16.07
CA SER A 268 2.31 -10.53 -17.30
C SER A 268 2.97 -9.87 -18.51
N GLU A 269 2.86 -8.55 -18.66
CA GLU A 269 3.51 -7.76 -19.70
C GLU A 269 5.03 -7.88 -19.63
N GLU A 270 5.63 -7.68 -18.45
CA GLU A 270 7.08 -7.72 -18.28
C GLU A 270 7.64 -9.14 -18.43
N VAL A 271 6.99 -10.14 -17.82
CA VAL A 271 7.41 -11.55 -17.92
C VAL A 271 7.25 -12.05 -19.36
N SER A 272 6.13 -11.74 -20.04
CA SER A 272 5.94 -12.13 -21.44
C SER A 272 6.95 -11.48 -22.36
N SER A 273 7.26 -10.20 -22.15
CA SER A 273 8.29 -9.50 -22.91
C SER A 273 9.65 -10.15 -22.74
N ARG A 274 10.00 -10.57 -21.52
CA ARG A 274 11.26 -11.28 -21.23
C ARG A 274 11.33 -12.69 -21.86
N ILE A 275 10.22 -13.43 -21.82
CA ILE A 275 10.12 -14.74 -22.49
C ILE A 275 10.30 -14.58 -24.00
N MET A 276 9.68 -13.55 -24.58
CA MET A 276 9.74 -13.26 -26.02
C MET A 276 11.05 -12.64 -26.47
N SER A 277 11.75 -11.90 -25.61
CA SER A 277 12.94 -11.13 -26.00
C SER A 277 14.23 -11.94 -26.03
N ASP A 278 14.40 -13.03 -25.25
CA ASP A 278 15.68 -13.77 -25.30
C ASP A 278 15.75 -15.18 -24.63
N GLU A 279 14.70 -15.80 -24.10
CA GLU A 279 14.84 -17.06 -23.32
C GLU A 279 14.31 -18.37 -23.97
N VAL A 280 13.47 -18.34 -25.00
CA VAL A 280 12.93 -19.58 -25.60
C VAL A 280 13.88 -20.22 -26.62
N GLU A 281 14.67 -19.43 -27.36
CA GLU A 281 15.62 -19.95 -28.37
C GLU A 281 17.03 -20.23 -27.82
N ARG A 282 17.48 -19.52 -26.77
CA ARG A 282 18.86 -19.62 -26.25
C ARG A 282 19.04 -20.50 -25.01
N ALA A 283 17.99 -20.76 -24.21
CA ALA A 283 18.08 -21.57 -22.98
C ALA A 283 16.80 -22.37 -22.65
N PRO A 284 16.46 -23.40 -23.45
CA PRO A 284 15.23 -24.19 -23.29
C PRO A 284 15.04 -24.77 -21.88
N SER A 285 16.13 -25.12 -21.20
CA SER A 285 16.10 -25.66 -19.83
C SER A 285 15.62 -24.67 -18.78
N ARG A 286 15.84 -23.35 -18.96
CA ARG A 286 15.39 -22.33 -18.00
C ARG A 286 13.90 -22.03 -18.17
N SER A 287 13.46 -21.90 -19.42
CA SER A 287 12.04 -21.83 -19.78
C SER A 287 11.30 -23.08 -19.29
N ALA A 288 11.91 -24.26 -19.44
CA ALA A 288 11.39 -25.51 -18.91
C ALA A 288 11.18 -25.47 -17.41
N LEU A 289 12.16 -25.02 -16.62
CA LEU A 289 12.01 -24.89 -15.17
C LEU A 289 10.86 -23.94 -14.80
N PHE A 290 10.75 -22.81 -15.48
CA PHE A 290 9.71 -21.81 -15.22
C PHE A 290 8.30 -22.36 -15.48
N PHE A 291 8.03 -22.91 -16.66
CA PHE A 291 6.72 -23.47 -16.97
C PHE A 291 6.41 -24.75 -16.19
N SER A 292 7.41 -25.55 -15.83
CA SER A 292 7.17 -26.73 -14.97
C SER A 292 6.71 -26.36 -13.57
N GLN A 293 7.19 -25.24 -13.04
CA GLN A 293 6.71 -24.69 -11.78
C GLN A 293 5.28 -24.14 -11.97
N LEU A 294 5.03 -23.31 -12.98
CA LEU A 294 3.69 -22.76 -13.25
C LEU A 294 2.62 -23.85 -13.41
N LEU A 295 2.92 -24.89 -14.18
CA LEU A 295 2.02 -25.99 -14.49
C LEU A 295 2.05 -27.11 -13.45
N LEU A 296 2.92 -27.01 -12.43
CA LEU A 296 3.09 -27.97 -11.34
C LEU A 296 3.40 -29.40 -11.84
N THR A 297 4.27 -29.54 -12.87
CA THR A 297 4.56 -30.81 -13.54
C THR A 297 5.79 -31.56 -13.02
N ASP A 298 6.76 -30.89 -12.38
CA ASP A 298 8.04 -31.48 -11.95
C ASP A 298 8.02 -31.90 -10.47
N LYS A 299 7.69 -30.98 -9.57
CA LYS A 299 7.64 -31.23 -8.12
C LYS A 299 6.37 -30.65 -7.52
N THR A 300 5.77 -31.40 -6.61
CA THR A 300 4.69 -30.89 -5.75
C THR A 300 5.28 -29.97 -4.70
N TYR A 301 4.77 -28.75 -4.59
CA TYR A 301 5.07 -27.80 -3.52
C TYR A 301 3.79 -27.09 -3.10
N SER A 302 3.78 -26.59 -1.88
CA SER A 302 2.63 -25.84 -1.36
C SER A 302 2.53 -24.48 -2.06
N VAL A 303 1.37 -24.23 -2.65
CA VAL A 303 0.97 -22.93 -3.20
C VAL A 303 -0.40 -22.55 -2.64
N SER A 304 -0.66 -21.25 -2.57
CA SER A 304 -1.96 -20.73 -2.18
C SER A 304 -2.97 -20.88 -3.31
N HIS A 305 -4.25 -20.75 -2.98
CA HIS A 305 -5.31 -20.68 -3.99
C HIS A 305 -5.14 -19.51 -4.98
N ASN A 306 -4.45 -18.43 -4.61
CA ASN A 306 -4.16 -17.30 -5.50
C ASN A 306 -3.27 -17.68 -6.68
N PHE A 307 -2.30 -18.57 -6.44
CA PHE A 307 -1.39 -19.08 -7.46
C PHE A 307 -2.15 -19.57 -8.68
N TYR A 308 -3.20 -20.37 -8.47
CA TYR A 308 -3.89 -21.02 -9.56
C TYR A 308 -4.55 -20.05 -10.54
N PHE A 309 -5.27 -19.05 -10.04
CA PHE A 309 -5.93 -18.10 -10.93
C PHE A 309 -4.97 -17.00 -11.42
N ASN A 310 -3.91 -16.67 -10.68
CA ASN A 310 -2.89 -15.74 -11.16
C ASN A 310 -2.10 -16.34 -12.33
N VAL A 311 -1.74 -17.63 -12.24
CA VAL A 311 -1.12 -18.37 -13.33
C VAL A 311 -2.07 -18.52 -14.51
N LEU A 312 -3.35 -18.85 -14.28
CA LEU A 312 -4.33 -18.92 -15.36
C LEU A 312 -4.45 -17.59 -16.13
N TYR A 313 -4.50 -16.47 -15.41
CA TYR A 313 -4.52 -15.13 -16.02
C TYR A 313 -3.30 -14.93 -16.91
N PHE A 314 -2.10 -15.24 -16.39
CA PHE A 314 -0.87 -15.12 -17.14
C PHE A 314 -0.84 -16.03 -18.38
N LEU A 315 -1.29 -17.28 -18.28
CA LEU A 315 -1.32 -18.19 -19.43
C LEU A 315 -2.30 -17.72 -20.52
N LEU A 316 -3.48 -17.22 -20.14
CA LEU A 316 -4.42 -16.62 -21.11
C LEU A 316 -3.85 -15.35 -21.74
N TYR A 317 -3.15 -14.53 -20.96
CA TYR A 317 -2.41 -13.38 -21.46
C TYR A 317 -1.34 -13.80 -22.50
N LEU A 318 -0.56 -14.85 -22.21
CA LEU A 318 0.43 -15.40 -23.16
C LEU A 318 -0.22 -15.94 -24.43
N ARG A 319 -1.38 -16.61 -24.33
CA ARG A 319 -2.17 -17.07 -25.49
C ARG A 319 -2.50 -15.88 -26.41
N GLY A 320 -2.99 -14.79 -25.84
CA GLY A 320 -3.30 -13.55 -26.57
C GLY A 320 -2.10 -12.86 -27.21
N ARG A 321 -0.88 -13.19 -26.77
CA ARG A 321 0.37 -12.70 -27.37
C ARG A 321 0.93 -13.63 -28.46
N GLY A 322 0.27 -14.75 -28.75
CA GLY A 322 0.61 -15.65 -29.86
C GLY A 322 1.68 -16.70 -29.53
N ILE A 323 1.85 -17.07 -28.25
CA ILE A 323 2.72 -18.20 -27.88
C ILE A 323 2.02 -19.52 -28.22
N ASN A 324 2.65 -20.33 -29.07
CA ASN A 324 2.10 -21.61 -29.52
C ASN A 324 2.76 -22.83 -28.87
N ALA A 325 3.96 -22.69 -28.31
CA ALA A 325 4.70 -23.80 -27.75
C ALA A 325 5.54 -23.39 -26.53
N ILE A 326 5.66 -24.29 -25.55
CA ILE A 326 6.43 -24.09 -24.31
C ILE A 326 7.22 -25.36 -23.96
N TYR A 327 8.26 -25.23 -23.13
CA TYR A 327 8.98 -26.37 -22.59
C TYR A 327 8.57 -26.62 -21.14
N ALA A 328 8.39 -27.88 -20.74
CA ALA A 328 8.20 -28.26 -19.33
C ALA A 328 8.70 -29.70 -19.06
N PHE A 329 9.30 -29.92 -17.89
CA PHE A 329 9.73 -31.23 -17.40
C PHE A 329 8.53 -32.14 -17.10
N GLY A 330 8.77 -33.45 -17.22
CA GLY A 330 7.76 -34.50 -16.97
C GLY A 330 6.98 -34.96 -18.22
N LYS A 331 7.16 -34.31 -19.38
CA LYS A 331 6.43 -34.64 -20.63
C LYS A 331 7.31 -34.97 -21.85
N GLY A 332 8.63 -34.85 -21.76
CA GLY A 332 9.57 -35.18 -22.85
C GLY A 332 10.65 -34.11 -23.03
N ARG A 333 11.47 -34.24 -24.09
CA ARG A 333 12.41 -33.19 -24.55
C ARG A 333 11.79 -32.25 -25.59
N ASP A 334 10.65 -32.64 -26.15
CA ASP A 334 9.97 -31.89 -27.18
C ASP A 334 9.11 -30.76 -26.59
N PRO A 335 8.97 -29.64 -27.31
CA PRO A 335 8.09 -28.57 -26.89
C PRO A 335 6.63 -29.07 -26.82
N LEU A 336 5.93 -28.65 -25.77
CA LEU A 336 4.51 -28.89 -25.57
C LEU A 336 3.70 -27.87 -26.36
N ASP A 337 2.63 -28.32 -26.99
CA ASP A 337 1.59 -27.44 -27.52
C ASP A 337 1.00 -26.60 -26.37
N PHE A 338 0.98 -25.28 -26.56
CA PHE A 338 0.59 -24.36 -25.51
C PHE A 338 -0.90 -24.49 -25.15
N ASP A 339 -1.76 -24.70 -26.15
CA ASP A 339 -3.20 -24.85 -25.94
C ASP A 339 -3.51 -26.19 -25.24
N GLU A 340 -2.77 -27.26 -25.53
CA GLU A 340 -2.85 -28.51 -24.78
C GLU A 340 -2.41 -28.36 -23.31
N ALA A 341 -1.30 -27.67 -23.06
CA ALA A 341 -0.83 -27.40 -21.71
C ALA A 341 -1.82 -26.56 -20.90
N LEU A 342 -2.39 -25.53 -21.53
CA LEU A 342 -3.41 -24.68 -20.93
C LEU A 342 -4.72 -25.43 -20.67
N LYS A 343 -5.15 -26.33 -21.57
CA LYS A 343 -6.29 -27.23 -21.32
C LYS A 343 -6.04 -28.13 -20.11
N GLY A 344 -4.86 -28.73 -19.99
CA GLY A 344 -4.51 -29.53 -18.81
C GLY A 344 -4.51 -28.72 -17.52
N TYR A 345 -4.15 -27.44 -17.58
CA TYR A 345 -4.24 -26.53 -16.43
C TYR A 345 -5.69 -26.17 -16.07
N LEU A 346 -6.57 -26.04 -17.07
CA LEU A 346 -8.01 -25.87 -16.87
C LEU A 346 -8.64 -27.13 -16.27
N ASP A 347 -8.25 -28.32 -16.73
CA ASP A 347 -8.69 -29.60 -16.16
C ASP A 347 -8.29 -29.68 -14.68
N LEU A 348 -7.07 -29.25 -14.35
CA LEU A 348 -6.61 -29.18 -12.97
C LEU A 348 -7.48 -28.23 -12.14
N THR A 349 -7.72 -27.01 -12.61
CA THR A 349 -8.32 -25.94 -11.80
C THR A 349 -9.86 -25.97 -11.75
N LEU A 350 -10.56 -26.17 -12.86
CA LEU A 350 -12.03 -26.24 -12.92
C LEU A 350 -12.61 -27.46 -12.20
N PHE A 351 -11.82 -28.53 -12.08
CA PHE A 351 -12.19 -29.73 -11.34
C PHE A 351 -11.59 -29.76 -9.93
N HIS A 352 -11.28 -28.59 -9.36
CA HIS A 352 -10.85 -28.43 -7.97
C HIS A 352 -9.65 -29.31 -7.60
N LEU A 353 -8.68 -29.37 -8.52
CA LEU A 353 -7.43 -30.10 -8.36
C LEU A 353 -7.60 -31.62 -8.27
N LYS A 354 -8.77 -32.20 -8.59
CA LYS A 354 -8.99 -33.66 -8.60
C LYS A 354 -7.93 -34.47 -9.35
N PRO A 355 -7.41 -34.01 -10.52
CA PRO A 355 -6.35 -34.73 -11.22
C PRO A 355 -5.01 -34.81 -10.44
N ASN A 356 -4.79 -33.93 -9.45
CA ASN A 356 -3.59 -33.91 -8.62
C ASN A 356 -3.96 -34.04 -7.14
N GLU A 357 -3.94 -35.27 -6.64
CA GLU A 357 -4.39 -35.61 -5.29
C GLU A 357 -3.62 -34.83 -4.19
N VAL A 358 -2.32 -34.62 -4.37
CA VAL A 358 -1.50 -33.86 -3.41
C VAL A 358 -1.97 -32.41 -3.32
N GLN A 359 -2.10 -31.73 -4.47
CA GLN A 359 -2.53 -30.34 -4.49
C GLN A 359 -3.98 -30.17 -4.02
N ARG A 360 -4.85 -31.14 -4.32
CA ARG A 360 -6.21 -31.18 -3.78
C ARG A 360 -6.22 -31.21 -2.25
N VAL A 361 -5.39 -32.06 -1.63
CA VAL A 361 -5.30 -32.11 -0.16
C VAL A 361 -4.77 -30.80 0.42
N LEU A 362 -3.72 -30.22 -0.18
CA LEU A 362 -3.15 -28.96 0.29
C LEU A 362 -4.14 -27.79 0.22
N TRP A 363 -4.84 -27.63 -0.91
CA TRP A 363 -5.89 -26.63 -1.07
C TRP A 363 -7.03 -26.79 -0.05
N LEU A 364 -7.45 -28.03 0.20
CA LEU A 364 -8.50 -28.29 1.19
C LEU A 364 -8.01 -27.97 2.61
N VAL A 365 -6.75 -28.24 2.96
CA VAL A 365 -6.17 -27.81 4.25
C VAL A 365 -6.13 -26.30 4.35
N GLU A 366 -5.65 -25.62 3.30
CA GLU A 366 -5.62 -24.16 3.24
C GLU A 366 -6.99 -23.56 3.54
N ARG A 367 -8.04 -24.04 2.87
CA ARG A 367 -9.43 -23.61 3.08
C ARG A 367 -9.87 -23.77 4.54
N GLU A 368 -9.66 -24.95 5.13
CA GLU A 368 -10.09 -25.23 6.50
C GLU A 368 -9.31 -24.37 7.51
N THR A 369 -8.00 -24.19 7.30
CA THR A 369 -7.16 -23.38 8.17
C THR A 369 -7.51 -21.89 8.05
N GLU A 370 -7.73 -21.37 6.84
CA GLU A 370 -8.03 -19.96 6.62
C GLU A 370 -9.32 -19.51 7.31
N GLY A 371 -10.39 -20.31 7.21
CA GLY A 371 -11.66 -20.01 7.89
C GLY A 371 -11.49 -19.92 9.41
N PHE A 372 -10.74 -20.87 9.99
CA PHE A 372 -10.42 -20.86 11.42
C PHE A 372 -9.53 -19.67 11.82
N VAL A 373 -8.51 -19.33 11.04
CA VAL A 373 -7.62 -18.20 11.32
C VAL A 373 -8.37 -16.87 11.26
N LYS A 374 -9.26 -16.66 10.27
CA LYS A 374 -10.12 -15.46 10.19
C LYS A 374 -11.02 -15.32 11.42
N LEU A 375 -11.62 -16.42 11.87
CA LEU A 375 -12.40 -16.47 13.11
C LEU A 375 -11.54 -16.11 14.33
N PHE A 376 -10.40 -16.77 14.48
CA PHE A 376 -9.48 -16.61 15.60
C PHE A 376 -8.98 -15.16 15.73
N ILE A 377 -8.52 -14.57 14.61
CA ILE A 377 -8.02 -13.19 14.58
C ILE A 377 -9.10 -12.18 15.02
N THR A 378 -10.35 -12.43 14.64
CA THR A 378 -11.45 -11.52 14.96
C THR A 378 -11.86 -11.63 16.43
N LEU A 379 -11.88 -12.83 16.99
CA LEU A 379 -12.36 -13.09 18.34
C LEU A 379 -11.32 -12.85 19.44
N HIS A 380 -10.06 -13.19 19.20
CA HIS A 380 -9.02 -13.09 20.23
C HIS A 380 -8.47 -11.69 20.40
N LYS A 381 -8.46 -11.21 21.66
CA LYS A 381 -7.95 -9.89 22.03
C LYS A 381 -6.50 -9.67 21.57
N ASP A 382 -5.60 -10.61 21.82
CA ASP A 382 -4.18 -10.45 21.49
C ASP A 382 -3.95 -10.24 19.98
N SER A 383 -4.73 -10.93 19.14
CA SER A 383 -4.73 -10.73 17.69
C SER A 383 -5.18 -9.31 17.34
N ARG A 384 -6.23 -8.82 18.00
CA ARG A 384 -6.73 -7.46 17.78
C ARG A 384 -5.73 -6.40 18.21
N ASP A 385 -5.12 -6.57 19.39
CA ASP A 385 -4.11 -5.66 19.93
C ASP A 385 -2.87 -5.61 19.02
N SER A 386 -2.46 -6.76 18.46
CA SER A 386 -1.39 -6.84 17.47
C SER A 386 -1.74 -6.09 16.18
N ILE A 387 -2.97 -6.18 15.69
CA ILE A 387 -3.44 -5.44 14.50
C ILE A 387 -3.47 -3.93 14.77
N ILE A 388 -4.02 -3.52 15.91
CA ILE A 388 -4.07 -2.11 16.31
C ILE A 388 -2.65 -1.55 16.41
N THR A 389 -1.75 -2.28 17.06
CA THR A 389 -0.34 -1.89 17.17
C THR A 389 0.34 -1.82 15.81
N ASN A 390 0.09 -2.77 14.90
CA ASN A 390 0.60 -2.72 13.53
C ASN A 390 0.10 -1.46 12.79
N VAL A 391 -1.19 -1.15 12.89
CA VAL A 391 -1.79 0.05 12.28
C VAL A 391 -1.16 1.33 12.84
N GLU A 392 -0.96 1.42 14.15
CA GLU A 392 -0.31 2.56 14.79
C GLU A 392 1.16 2.70 14.39
N LEU A 393 1.91 1.60 14.35
CA LEU A 393 3.29 1.58 13.86
C LEU A 393 3.36 2.00 12.39
N LYS A 394 2.41 1.55 11.56
CA LYS A 394 2.32 1.98 10.16
C LYS A 394 2.13 3.49 10.06
N LYS A 395 1.20 4.09 10.81
CA LYS A 395 1.00 5.56 10.88
C LYS A 395 2.28 6.32 11.22
N TYR A 396 3.14 5.72 12.04
CA TYR A 396 4.43 6.29 12.39
C TYR A 396 5.47 6.12 11.28
N PHE A 397 5.66 4.92 10.73
CA PHE A 397 6.79 4.61 9.84
C PHE A 397 6.51 4.76 8.34
N LEU A 398 5.27 4.60 7.90
CA LEU A 398 4.94 4.65 6.48
C LEU A 398 4.81 6.08 5.97
N GLU A 399 5.23 6.26 4.72
CA GLU A 399 4.90 7.48 3.97
C GLU A 399 3.39 7.64 3.83
N GLU A 400 2.94 8.90 3.71
CA GLU A 400 1.51 9.23 3.74
C GLU A 400 0.75 8.55 2.58
N ILE A 401 1.40 8.38 1.43
CA ILE A 401 0.85 7.65 0.28
C ILE A 401 0.60 6.17 0.60
N ASN A 402 1.51 5.53 1.34
CA ASN A 402 1.40 4.12 1.69
C ASN A 402 0.35 3.90 2.80
N LEU A 403 0.13 4.90 3.65
CA LEU A 403 -0.92 4.83 4.69
C LEU A 403 -2.31 4.67 4.09
N VAL A 404 -2.61 5.41 3.02
CA VAL A 404 -3.91 5.36 2.34
C VAL A 404 -4.31 3.92 2.00
N PHE A 405 -3.34 3.13 1.51
CA PHE A 405 -3.61 1.79 1.00
C PHE A 405 -3.38 0.70 2.05
N ASN A 406 -2.46 0.93 3.00
CA ASN A 406 -1.93 -0.15 3.84
C ASN A 406 -2.17 0.04 5.35
N SER A 407 -2.83 1.13 5.81
CA SER A 407 -2.96 1.42 7.25
C SER A 407 -4.32 1.09 7.88
N GLY A 408 -5.27 0.51 7.14
CA GLY A 408 -6.57 0.14 7.70
C GLY A 408 -6.49 -1.17 8.51
N SER A 409 -7.25 -1.27 9.61
CA SER A 409 -7.37 -2.52 10.38
C SER A 409 -7.79 -3.69 9.50
N GLY A 410 -8.71 -3.47 8.56
CA GLY A 410 -9.11 -4.45 7.56
C GLY A 410 -7.94 -5.01 6.73
N HIS A 411 -7.02 -4.16 6.27
CA HIS A 411 -5.85 -4.57 5.50
C HIS A 411 -4.82 -5.29 6.37
N ALA A 412 -4.53 -4.76 7.56
CA ALA A 412 -3.63 -5.41 8.52
C ALA A 412 -4.14 -6.78 8.97
N LYS A 413 -5.47 -6.99 9.05
CA LYS A 413 -6.07 -8.32 9.25
C LYS A 413 -5.73 -9.28 8.11
N VAL A 414 -5.86 -8.84 6.86
CA VAL A 414 -5.59 -9.67 5.67
C VAL A 414 -4.11 -10.06 5.63
N GLU A 415 -3.20 -9.11 5.82
CA GLU A 415 -1.75 -9.39 5.93
C GLU A 415 -1.43 -10.39 7.05
N LEU A 416 -2.09 -10.28 8.22
CA LEU A 416 -1.89 -11.20 9.32
C LEU A 416 -2.39 -12.61 8.99
N VAL A 417 -3.55 -12.73 8.33
CA VAL A 417 -4.04 -14.02 7.81
C VAL A 417 -3.01 -14.61 6.86
N GLU A 418 -2.55 -13.87 5.86
CA GLU A 418 -1.56 -14.34 4.88
C GLU A 418 -0.27 -14.85 5.54
N LYS A 419 0.26 -14.10 6.51
CA LYS A 419 1.46 -14.49 7.25
C LYS A 419 1.27 -15.80 8.02
N ILE A 420 0.13 -15.94 8.72
CA ILE A 420 -0.20 -17.16 9.46
C ILE A 420 -0.41 -18.33 8.49
N MET A 421 -1.12 -18.11 7.39
CA MET A 421 -1.40 -19.12 6.36
C MET A 421 -0.13 -19.62 5.70
N SER A 422 0.78 -18.73 5.30
CA SER A 422 2.08 -19.10 4.72
C SER A 422 2.88 -20.02 5.65
N HIS A 423 2.94 -19.68 6.94
CA HIS A 423 3.63 -20.51 7.92
C HIS A 423 2.91 -21.86 8.18
N ALA A 424 1.59 -21.84 8.32
CA ALA A 424 0.79 -23.03 8.55
C ALA A 424 0.89 -24.03 7.38
N MET A 425 0.77 -23.54 6.15
CA MET A 425 0.85 -24.36 4.94
C MET A 425 2.26 -24.92 4.71
N SER A 426 3.29 -24.10 4.92
CA SER A 426 4.68 -24.58 4.86
C SER A 426 4.95 -25.68 5.89
N SER A 427 4.50 -25.48 7.13
CA SER A 427 4.65 -26.47 8.20
C SER A 427 3.89 -27.76 7.91
N PHE A 428 2.66 -27.65 7.41
CA PHE A 428 1.84 -28.81 7.03
C PHE A 428 2.50 -29.60 5.89
N TYR A 429 2.96 -28.90 4.85
CA TYR A 429 3.65 -29.53 3.72
C TYR A 429 4.92 -30.25 4.17
N GLN A 430 5.77 -29.60 4.98
CA GLN A 430 7.01 -30.20 5.49
C GLN A 430 6.75 -31.42 6.38
N LYS A 431 5.71 -31.39 7.21
CA LYS A 431 5.34 -32.50 8.11
C LYS A 431 5.05 -33.81 7.36
N TYR A 432 4.46 -33.71 6.17
CA TYR A 432 4.06 -34.87 5.36
C TYR A 432 5.00 -35.17 4.20
N THR A 433 6.01 -34.34 4.00
CA THR A 433 7.04 -34.59 3.01
C THR A 433 8.18 -35.41 3.61
N SER A 434 8.61 -36.44 2.90
CA SER A 434 9.82 -37.22 3.21
C SER A 434 11.05 -36.32 3.42
N LYS A 435 12.03 -36.78 4.22
CA LYS A 435 13.24 -35.99 4.53
C LYS A 435 14.09 -35.64 3.30
N ASP A 436 14.01 -36.44 2.24
CA ASP A 436 14.69 -36.21 0.96
C ASP A 436 13.84 -35.38 -0.03
N GLY A 437 12.63 -34.96 0.38
CA GLY A 437 11.76 -34.08 -0.41
C GLY A 437 11.06 -34.75 -1.59
N ARG A 438 11.12 -36.08 -1.70
CA ARG A 438 10.68 -36.80 -2.92
C ARG A 438 9.25 -37.32 -2.84
N GLU A 439 8.78 -37.65 -1.64
CA GLU A 439 7.48 -38.28 -1.43
C GLU A 439 6.62 -37.47 -0.45
N PHE A 440 5.37 -37.22 -0.83
CA PHE A 440 4.34 -36.63 0.03
C PHE A 440 3.39 -37.72 0.55
N ARG A 441 3.27 -37.85 1.87
CA ARG A 441 2.47 -38.89 2.54
C ARG A 441 0.97 -38.54 2.54
N VAL A 442 0.34 -38.61 1.37
CA VAL A 442 -1.06 -38.21 1.12
C VAL A 442 -2.04 -38.82 2.12
N ASN A 443 -1.94 -40.12 2.40
CA ASN A 443 -2.90 -40.79 3.29
C ASN A 443 -2.88 -40.25 4.72
N LEU A 444 -1.71 -39.91 5.25
CA LEU A 444 -1.59 -39.29 6.58
C LEU A 444 -2.12 -37.85 6.57
N ALA A 445 -1.82 -37.09 5.51
CA ALA A 445 -2.35 -35.74 5.32
C ALA A 445 -3.89 -35.73 5.24
N LYS A 446 -4.50 -36.70 4.54
CA LYS A 446 -5.96 -36.88 4.47
C LYS A 446 -6.57 -37.18 5.85
N GLN A 447 -5.90 -37.97 6.69
CA GLN A 447 -6.35 -38.25 8.05
C GLN A 447 -6.34 -36.97 8.92
N GLU A 448 -5.27 -36.18 8.86
CA GLU A 448 -5.22 -34.91 9.61
C GLU A 448 -6.26 -33.90 9.09
N LEU A 449 -6.46 -33.81 7.77
CA LEU A 449 -7.50 -32.96 7.19
C LEU A 449 -8.90 -33.32 7.68
N LYS A 450 -9.24 -34.61 7.81
CA LYS A 450 -10.51 -35.06 8.42
C LYS A 450 -10.64 -34.59 9.87
N SER A 451 -9.57 -34.72 10.66
CA SER A 451 -9.54 -34.24 12.05
C SER A 451 -9.65 -32.71 12.14
N LEU A 452 -8.98 -31.98 11.27
CA LEU A 452 -9.03 -30.51 11.18
C LEU A 452 -10.45 -30.03 10.88
N ARG A 453 -11.11 -30.62 9.87
CA ARG A 453 -12.50 -30.33 9.52
C ARG A 453 -13.46 -30.49 10.69
N GLN A 454 -13.34 -31.59 11.41
CA GLN A 454 -14.21 -31.87 12.55
C GLN A 454 -14.03 -30.83 13.67
N ARG A 455 -12.77 -30.49 13.99
CA ARG A 455 -12.46 -29.48 15.02
C ARG A 455 -12.92 -28.09 14.60
N ASN A 456 -12.64 -27.68 13.38
CA ASN A 456 -12.96 -26.35 12.88
C ASN A 456 -14.47 -26.15 12.75
N LYS A 457 -15.20 -27.14 12.26
CA LYS A 457 -16.67 -27.10 12.19
C LYS A 457 -17.28 -26.82 13.56
N SER A 458 -16.90 -27.59 14.58
CA SER A 458 -17.38 -27.39 15.94
C SER A 458 -17.01 -26.01 16.48
N ALA A 459 -15.78 -25.56 16.26
CA ALA A 459 -15.32 -24.25 16.74
C ALA A 459 -16.08 -23.08 16.06
N ILE A 460 -16.29 -23.14 14.75
CA ILE A 460 -17.00 -22.12 13.99
C ILE A 460 -18.47 -22.06 14.43
N GLU A 461 -19.15 -23.19 14.52
CA GLU A 461 -20.57 -23.24 14.93
C GLU A 461 -20.77 -22.68 16.34
N SER A 462 -19.93 -23.06 17.30
CA SER A 462 -20.03 -22.59 18.69
C SER A 462 -19.75 -21.09 18.86
N ASN A 463 -19.02 -20.45 17.92
CA ASN A 463 -18.62 -19.05 18.02
C ASN A 463 -19.44 -18.08 17.15
N LYS A 464 -20.47 -18.56 16.45
CA LYS A 464 -21.29 -17.73 15.53
C LYS A 464 -21.87 -16.48 16.17
N ALA A 465 -22.58 -16.64 17.30
CA ALA A 465 -23.21 -15.52 17.99
C ALA A 465 -22.17 -14.51 18.48
N LEU A 466 -21.07 -15.01 19.08
CA LEU A 466 -19.99 -14.18 19.59
C LEU A 466 -19.30 -13.40 18.47
N TYR A 467 -19.07 -14.02 17.31
CA TYR A 467 -18.50 -13.36 16.15
C TYR A 467 -19.34 -12.16 15.72
N HIS A 468 -20.65 -12.35 15.54
CA HIS A 468 -21.52 -11.26 15.11
C HIS A 468 -21.55 -10.11 16.12
N GLN A 469 -21.55 -10.42 17.42
CA GLN A 469 -21.48 -9.41 18.47
C GLN A 469 -20.16 -8.63 18.42
N VAL A 470 -19.02 -9.33 18.47
CA VAL A 470 -17.69 -8.73 18.45
C VAL A 470 -17.47 -7.92 17.18
N ASN A 471 -17.82 -8.46 16.01
CA ASN A 471 -17.65 -7.76 14.74
C ASN A 471 -18.49 -6.49 14.64
N LYS A 472 -19.68 -6.45 15.28
CA LYS A 472 -20.51 -5.24 15.38
C LYS A 472 -19.86 -4.20 16.30
N GLU A 473 -19.32 -4.62 17.44
CA GLU A 473 -18.65 -3.72 18.39
C GLU A 473 -17.34 -3.13 17.83
N LEU A 474 -16.61 -3.89 17.00
CA LEU A 474 -15.38 -3.42 16.35
C LEU A 474 -15.62 -2.37 15.26
N GLY A 475 -16.85 -2.24 14.77
CA GLY A 475 -17.26 -1.26 13.76
C GLY A 475 -16.75 -1.54 12.35
N ASP A 476 -17.10 -0.66 11.41
CA ASP A 476 -16.95 -0.87 9.96
C ASP A 476 -15.50 -1.10 9.51
N SER A 477 -14.53 -0.50 10.20
CA SER A 477 -13.10 -0.67 9.87
C SER A 477 -12.58 -2.10 10.03
N TRP A 478 -13.34 -2.97 10.70
CA TRP A 478 -13.02 -4.39 10.93
C TRP A 478 -13.86 -5.36 10.08
N GLN A 479 -14.84 -4.89 9.31
CA GLN A 479 -15.81 -5.74 8.58
C GLN A 479 -15.25 -6.42 7.31
N THR A 480 -13.95 -6.69 7.22
CA THR A 480 -13.34 -7.33 6.04
C THR A 480 -13.69 -8.80 5.84
N PHE A 481 -14.11 -9.51 6.90
CA PHE A 481 -14.50 -10.91 6.81
C PHE A 481 -16.00 -11.01 7.04
N GLU A 482 -16.77 -11.30 5.99
CA GLU A 482 -18.18 -11.60 6.17
C GLU A 482 -18.31 -12.98 6.82
N TRP A 483 -19.31 -13.16 7.69
CA TRP A 483 -19.53 -14.45 8.35
C TRP A 483 -19.75 -15.58 7.33
N GLY A 484 -20.37 -15.30 6.17
CA GLY A 484 -20.49 -16.28 5.08
C GLY A 484 -19.15 -16.77 4.52
N ILE A 485 -18.10 -15.94 4.57
CA ILE A 485 -16.73 -16.29 4.18
C ILE A 485 -16.05 -17.15 5.26
N ILE A 486 -16.47 -17.02 6.53
CA ILE A 486 -15.95 -17.80 7.67
C ILE A 486 -16.70 -19.12 7.84
N GLN A 487 -18.02 -19.13 7.60
CA GLN A 487 -18.90 -20.26 7.89
C GLN A 487 -18.91 -21.31 6.77
N ASP A 488 -19.05 -20.91 5.50
CA ASP A 488 -19.67 -21.82 4.54
C ASP A 488 -18.73 -22.47 3.53
N GLU A 489 -19.07 -23.74 3.31
CA GLU A 489 -19.23 -24.49 2.05
C GLU A 489 -19.53 -23.67 0.75
N CYS A 490 -19.41 -22.33 0.73
CA CYS A 490 -19.70 -21.42 -0.40
C CYS A 490 -18.60 -20.39 -0.74
N ALA A 491 -17.45 -20.39 -0.08
CA ALA A 491 -16.28 -19.63 -0.55
C ALA A 491 -15.26 -20.57 -1.18
N ASP A 492 -15.65 -21.26 -2.25
CA ASP A 492 -14.70 -21.85 -3.20
C ASP A 492 -13.94 -20.71 -3.90
N SER A 493 -12.95 -20.17 -3.19
CA SER A 493 -12.08 -19.08 -3.64
C SER A 493 -11.37 -19.45 -4.94
N LEU A 494 -11.00 -20.73 -5.09
CA LEU A 494 -10.40 -21.29 -6.28
C LEU A 494 -11.36 -21.18 -7.48
N GLY A 495 -12.53 -21.81 -7.43
CA GLY A 495 -13.48 -21.77 -8.55
C GLY A 495 -14.00 -20.36 -8.85
N ARG A 496 -14.24 -19.53 -7.83
CA ARG A 496 -14.57 -18.10 -8.03
C ARG A 496 -13.45 -17.36 -8.76
N GLY A 497 -12.21 -17.51 -8.32
CA GLY A 497 -11.05 -16.86 -8.92
C GLY A 497 -10.83 -17.30 -10.37
N ILE A 498 -10.96 -18.59 -10.64
CA ILE A 498 -10.85 -19.17 -11.99
C ILE A 498 -11.95 -18.64 -12.92
N CYS A 499 -13.22 -18.67 -12.49
CA CYS A 499 -14.33 -18.12 -13.29
C CYS A 499 -14.20 -16.61 -13.50
N ALA A 500 -13.70 -15.86 -12.50
CA ALA A 500 -13.45 -14.43 -12.64
C ALA A 500 -12.39 -14.14 -13.70
N VAL A 501 -11.29 -14.91 -13.74
CA VAL A 501 -10.27 -14.79 -14.79
C VAL A 501 -10.85 -15.14 -16.16
N LEU A 502 -11.54 -16.26 -16.30
CA LEU A 502 -12.13 -16.68 -17.58
C LEU A 502 -13.12 -15.64 -18.15
N ASN A 503 -13.84 -14.93 -17.29
CA ASN A 503 -14.74 -13.83 -17.70
C ASN A 503 -14.03 -12.65 -18.37
N GLU A 504 -12.74 -12.46 -18.13
CA GLU A 504 -11.92 -11.42 -18.75
C GLU A 504 -11.41 -11.84 -20.14
N PHE A 505 -11.47 -13.14 -20.46
CA PHE A 505 -10.98 -13.72 -21.71
C PHE A 505 -12.05 -14.59 -22.43
N PRO A 506 -13.26 -14.05 -22.69
CA PRO A 506 -14.38 -14.84 -23.22
C PRO A 506 -14.12 -15.44 -24.60
N ASP A 507 -13.37 -14.75 -25.47
CA ASP A 507 -13.06 -15.24 -26.81
C ASP A 507 -12.13 -16.45 -26.76
N HIS A 508 -11.08 -16.39 -25.92
CA HIS A 508 -10.23 -17.56 -25.68
C HIS A 508 -11.03 -18.74 -25.12
N CYS A 509 -12.00 -18.48 -24.23
CA CYS A 509 -12.84 -19.54 -23.66
C CYS A 509 -13.69 -20.27 -24.72
N LYS A 510 -14.22 -19.56 -25.73
CA LYS A 510 -15.06 -20.18 -26.78
C LYS A 510 -14.31 -21.25 -27.57
N GLU A 511 -13.03 -21.01 -27.83
CA GLU A 511 -12.16 -21.90 -28.62
C GLU A 511 -11.54 -23.02 -27.78
N LEU A 512 -11.14 -22.68 -26.55
CA LEU A 512 -10.29 -23.53 -25.72
C LEU A 512 -11.07 -24.56 -24.88
N LEU A 513 -12.27 -24.20 -24.41
CA LEU A 513 -13.01 -25.03 -23.46
C LEU A 513 -13.63 -26.27 -24.14
N THR A 514 -13.28 -27.43 -23.60
CA THR A 514 -13.88 -28.73 -23.94
C THR A 514 -15.34 -28.80 -23.48
N GLN A 515 -16.06 -29.84 -23.93
CA GLN A 515 -17.42 -30.07 -23.47
C GLN A 515 -17.47 -30.34 -21.95
N ASP A 516 -16.53 -31.11 -21.41
CA ASP A 516 -16.43 -31.38 -19.97
C ASP A 516 -16.21 -30.09 -19.16
N HIS A 517 -15.38 -29.16 -19.66
CA HIS A 517 -15.23 -27.84 -19.05
C HIS A 517 -16.54 -27.06 -19.05
N LYS A 518 -17.28 -27.06 -20.16
CA LYS A 518 -18.57 -26.37 -20.27
C LYS A 518 -19.60 -26.98 -19.32
N ASP A 519 -19.66 -28.31 -19.21
CA ASP A 519 -20.54 -29.01 -18.27
C ASP A 519 -20.17 -28.71 -16.82
N ARG A 520 -18.86 -28.63 -16.52
CA ARG A 520 -18.37 -28.21 -15.22
C ARG A 520 -18.78 -26.79 -14.87
N LEU A 521 -18.68 -25.85 -15.80
CA LEU A 521 -19.12 -24.46 -15.63
C LEU A 521 -20.63 -24.36 -15.40
N ARG A 522 -21.44 -25.10 -16.18
CA ARG A 522 -22.89 -25.19 -15.96
C ARG A 522 -23.22 -25.68 -14.56
N HIS A 523 -22.52 -26.73 -14.11
CA HIS A 523 -22.69 -27.26 -12.76
C HIS A 523 -22.36 -26.20 -11.69
N LEU A 524 -21.22 -25.50 -11.81
CA LEU A 524 -20.84 -24.43 -10.88
C LEU A 524 -21.86 -23.28 -10.88
N ALA A 525 -22.34 -22.85 -12.05
CA ALA A 525 -23.38 -21.84 -12.18
C ALA A 525 -24.71 -22.30 -11.51
N SER A 526 -25.07 -23.57 -11.64
CA SER A 526 -26.26 -24.14 -11.00
C SER A 526 -26.20 -24.15 -9.47
N LEU A 527 -25.01 -24.16 -8.87
CA LEU A 527 -24.86 -24.07 -7.41
C LEU A 527 -25.21 -22.68 -6.85
N GLY A 528 -25.47 -21.67 -7.71
CA GLY A 528 -26.04 -20.36 -7.35
C GLY A 528 -25.19 -19.48 -6.44
N ASN A 529 -23.96 -19.90 -6.10
CA ASN A 529 -23.02 -19.17 -5.24
C ASN A 529 -21.93 -18.44 -6.03
N TYR A 530 -21.98 -18.51 -7.36
CA TYR A 530 -20.90 -18.07 -8.25
C TYR A 530 -21.46 -17.14 -9.33
N SER A 531 -21.67 -15.86 -8.99
CA SER A 531 -22.08 -14.84 -9.97
C SER A 531 -21.18 -14.84 -11.22
N PHE A 532 -19.87 -15.04 -11.02
CA PHE A 532 -18.91 -15.16 -12.13
C PHE A 532 -19.15 -16.39 -13.02
N ALA A 533 -19.54 -17.54 -12.47
CA ALA A 533 -19.82 -18.71 -13.30
C ALA A 533 -21.10 -18.52 -14.12
N GLU A 534 -22.13 -17.88 -13.55
CA GLU A 534 -23.36 -17.53 -14.26
C GLU A 534 -23.10 -16.50 -15.38
N GLU A 535 -22.30 -15.46 -15.09
CA GLU A 535 -21.89 -14.46 -16.08
C GLU A 535 -21.10 -15.10 -17.22
N LEU A 536 -20.17 -16.00 -16.90
CA LEU A 536 -19.37 -16.71 -17.90
C LEU A 536 -20.23 -17.62 -18.77
N CYS A 537 -21.15 -18.39 -18.17
CA CYS A 537 -22.11 -19.20 -18.93
C CYS A 537 -22.96 -18.33 -19.85
N THR A 538 -23.37 -17.14 -19.42
CA THR A 538 -24.09 -16.17 -20.27
C THR A 538 -23.25 -15.73 -21.46
N LYS A 539 -21.99 -15.31 -21.25
CA LYS A 539 -21.07 -14.88 -22.32
C LYS A 539 -20.72 -15.99 -23.32
N LEU A 540 -20.82 -17.24 -22.89
CA LEU A 540 -20.55 -18.44 -23.69
C LEU A 540 -21.81 -19.10 -24.27
N ASP A 541 -22.98 -18.46 -24.11
CA ASP A 541 -24.28 -18.99 -24.57
C ASP A 541 -24.59 -20.41 -24.02
N LEU A 542 -24.17 -20.70 -22.79
CA LEU A 542 -24.41 -21.96 -22.11
C LEU A 542 -25.67 -21.85 -21.25
N SER A 543 -26.58 -22.83 -21.34
CA SER A 543 -27.73 -22.96 -20.44
C SER A 543 -27.37 -23.75 -19.17
N TRP A 544 -27.91 -23.33 -18.02
CA TRP A 544 -27.75 -24.03 -16.73
C TRP A 544 -29.05 -24.02 -15.92
N LYS A 545 -29.16 -24.92 -14.93
CA LYS A 545 -30.33 -25.02 -14.04
C LYS A 545 -30.24 -23.93 -12.96
N LYS A 546 -31.14 -22.95 -12.96
CA LYS A 546 -31.15 -21.82 -12.00
C LYS A 546 -31.79 -22.15 -10.64
N ASN A 547 -32.65 -23.17 -10.58
CA ASN A 547 -33.43 -23.52 -9.39
C ASN A 547 -33.09 -24.94 -8.90
N LEU A 548 -31.89 -25.12 -8.34
CA LEU A 548 -31.63 -26.31 -7.52
C LEU A 548 -32.42 -26.20 -6.21
N THR A 549 -32.92 -27.32 -5.71
CA THR A 549 -33.42 -27.40 -4.33
C THR A 549 -32.27 -27.18 -3.35
N ASP A 550 -32.55 -26.71 -2.14
CA ASP A 550 -31.52 -26.51 -1.10
C ASP A 550 -30.72 -27.79 -0.82
N LYS A 551 -31.39 -28.96 -0.91
CA LYS A 551 -30.76 -30.27 -0.78
C LYS A 551 -29.77 -30.55 -1.92
N GLU A 552 -30.20 -30.42 -3.17
CA GLU A 552 -29.32 -30.61 -4.35
C GLU A 552 -28.12 -29.66 -4.33
N ARG A 553 -28.34 -28.40 -3.91
CA ARG A 553 -27.29 -27.39 -3.76
C ARG A 553 -26.27 -27.80 -2.69
N THR A 554 -26.76 -28.21 -1.52
CA THR A 554 -25.91 -28.65 -0.40
C THR A 554 -25.08 -29.88 -0.76
N GLU A 555 -25.71 -30.89 -1.38
CA GLU A 555 -25.02 -32.11 -1.84
C GLU A 555 -23.99 -31.80 -2.92
N GLY A 556 -24.33 -30.93 -3.89
CA GLY A 556 -23.42 -30.49 -4.93
C GLY A 556 -22.19 -29.76 -4.38
N LEU A 557 -22.37 -28.86 -3.40
CA LEU A 557 -21.26 -28.18 -2.73
C LEU A 557 -20.38 -29.15 -1.95
N LYS A 558 -20.97 -30.09 -1.20
CA LYS A 558 -20.20 -31.13 -0.49
C LYS A 558 -19.34 -31.95 -1.44
N ALA A 559 -19.89 -32.35 -2.58
CA ALA A 559 -19.17 -33.12 -3.60
C ALA A 559 -17.95 -32.38 -4.19
N LEU A 560 -17.90 -31.04 -4.13
CA LEU A 560 -16.70 -30.27 -4.51
C LEU A 560 -15.53 -30.53 -3.56
N PHE A 561 -15.81 -30.76 -2.28
CA PHE A 561 -14.82 -30.78 -1.18
C PHE A 561 -14.58 -32.17 -0.58
N GLU A 562 -15.28 -33.21 -1.07
CA GLU A 562 -15.04 -34.60 -0.70
C GLU A 562 -13.66 -35.10 -1.15
N ILE A 563 -13.06 -35.99 -0.36
CA ILE A 563 -11.67 -36.46 -0.46
C ILE A 563 -11.59 -37.94 -0.78
#